data_AF-A0A2D3TGB9-F1
#
_entry.id   AF-A0A2D3TGB9-F1
#
_cell.length_a   1.000
_cell.length_b   1.000
_cell.length_c   1.000
_cell.angle_alpha   90.00
_cell.angle_beta   90.00
_cell.angle_gamma   90.00
#
_symmetry.space_group_name_H-M   'P 1'
#
loop_
_entity.id
_entity.type
_entity.pdbx_description
1 polymer ?
#
loop_
_entity_poly.entity_id
_entity_poly.type
_entity_poly.pdbx_seq_one_letter_code
_entity_poly.pdbx_strand_id
1 'polypeptide(L)' 'MIINFGDVQIPSLTIAEQLRQEGEKLGEQRGIEKGKAESARTIARQLLANGVDRAIVKMSTGLSDAEINALMD' A
#
# COMPACT_ATOMS: atom_id res chain seq x y z
N MET A 1 27.19 43.37 -5.48
CA MET A 1 26.18 42.59 -6.21
C MET A 1 25.25 41.98 -5.18
N ILE A 2 24.10 42.61 -4.91
CA ILE A 2 23.11 42.09 -3.94
C ILE A 2 22.07 41.35 -4.76
N ILE A 3 21.96 40.04 -4.58
CA ILE A 3 20.95 39.22 -5.24
C ILE A 3 19.63 39.47 -4.47
N ASN A 4 18.69 40.17 -5.09
CA ASN A 4 17.34 40.37 -4.55
C ASN A 4 16.60 39.04 -4.59
N PHE A 5 16.37 38.42 -3.44
CA PHE A 5 15.58 37.19 -3.28
C PHE A 5 14.05 37.43 -3.31
N GLY A 6 13.61 38.60 -3.79
CA GLY A 6 12.23 39.07 -3.68
C GLY A 6 11.22 38.43 -4.64
N ASP A 7 11.66 37.79 -5.72
CA ASP A 7 10.78 37.37 -6.81
C ASP A 7 10.87 35.87 -7.15
N VAL A 8 11.00 34.99 -6.14
CA VAL A 8 10.69 33.56 -6.36
C VAL A 8 9.17 33.38 -6.27
N GLN A 9 8.46 33.91 -7.27
CA GLN A 9 7.04 33.64 -7.46
C GLN A 9 6.90 32.23 -8.05
N ILE A 10 6.87 31.20 -7.19
CA ILE A 10 6.45 29.88 -7.64
C ILE A 10 4.95 29.99 -7.98
N PRO A 11 4.51 29.68 -9.21
CA PRO A 11 3.09 29.78 -9.56
C PRO A 11 2.28 28.84 -8.66
N SER A 12 1.18 29.33 -8.10
CA SER A 12 0.26 28.52 -7.29
C SER A 12 -0.26 27.27 -8.03
N LEU A 13 -0.37 27.35 -9.36
CA LEU A 13 -0.64 26.21 -10.24
C LEU A 13 0.38 25.08 -10.08
N THR A 14 1.67 25.42 -10.00
CA THR A 14 2.75 24.43 -9.88
C THR A 14 2.69 23.69 -8.54
N ILE A 15 2.34 24.38 -7.45
CA ILE A 15 2.17 23.75 -6.14
C ILE A 15 0.94 22.83 -6.13
N ALA A 16 -0.18 23.27 -6.72
CA ALA A 16 -1.38 22.45 -6.83
C ALA A 16 -1.16 21.19 -7.68
N GLU A 17 -0.43 21.31 -8.79
CA GLU A 17 -0.06 20.18 -9.65
C GLU A 17 0.88 19.21 -8.93
N GLN A 18 1.87 19.72 -8.19
CA GLN A 18 2.76 18.89 -7.38
C GLN A 18 1.99 18.11 -6.31
N LEU A 19 1.09 18.78 -5.57
CA LEU A 19 0.25 18.12 -4.56
C LEU A 19 -0.67 17.06 -5.18
N ARG A 20 -1.24 17.32 -6.36
CA ARG A 20 -2.06 16.33 -7.07
C ARG A 20 -1.24 15.11 -7.47
N GLN A 21 -0.04 15.32 -8.04
CA GLN A 21 0.85 14.23 -8.45
C GLN A 21 1.31 13.40 -7.25
N GLU A 22 1.65 14.04 -6.13
CA GLU A 22 2.03 13.35 -4.90
C GLU A 22 0.85 12.55 -4.32
N GLY A 23 -0.35 13.14 -4.32
CA GLY A 23 -1.58 12.47 -3.90
C GLY A 23 -1.92 11.25 -4.75
N GLU A 24 -1.78 11.35 -6.07
CA GLU A 24 -1.98 10.23 -7.00
C GLU A 24 -0.98 9.10 -6.74
N LYS A 25 0.30 9.43 -6.62
CA LYS A 25 1.36 8.45 -6.35
C LYS A 25 1.14 7.74 -5.01
N LEU A 26 0.80 8.49 -3.97
CA LEU A 26 0.50 7.92 -2.65
C LEU A 26 -0.77 7.05 -2.68
N GLY A 27 -1.78 7.48 -3.41
CA GLY A 27 -3.02 6.74 -3.61
C GLY A 27 -2.78 5.41 -4.32
N GLU A 28 -2.01 5.42 -5.41
CA GLU A 28 -1.62 4.24 -6.17
C GLU A 28 -0.83 3.25 -5.29
N GLN A 29 0.19 3.74 -4.57
CA GLN A 29 0.98 2.90 -3.67
C GLN A 29 0.09 2.25 -2.60
N ARG A 30 -0.76 3.03 -1.93
CA ARG A 30 -1.69 2.52 -0.91
C ARG A 30 -2.68 1.52 -1.50
N GLY A 31 -3.15 1.75 -2.72
CA GLY A 31 -4.05 0.85 -3.43
C GLY A 31 -3.39 -0.50 -3.70
N ILE A 32 -2.15 -0.50 -4.20
CA ILE A 32 -1.37 -1.71 -4.45
C ILE A 32 -1.10 -2.48 -3.16
N GLU A 33 -0.69 -1.80 -2.08
CA GLU A 33 -0.43 -2.43 -0.79
C GLU A 33 -1.68 -3.07 -0.19
N LYS A 34 -2.82 -2.35 -0.21
CA LYS A 34 -4.11 -2.88 0.24
C LYS A 34 -4.56 -4.07 -0.59
N GLY A 35 -4.48 -3.97 -1.92
CA GLY A 35 -4.87 -5.05 -2.83
C GLY A 35 -4.03 -6.31 -2.63
N LYS A 36 -2.72 -6.18 -2.43
CA LYS A 36 -1.83 -7.30 -2.10
C LYS A 36 -2.22 -7.96 -0.77
N ALA A 37 -2.45 -7.17 0.26
CA ALA A 37 -2.84 -7.68 1.58
C ALA A 37 -4.19 -8.42 1.53
N GLU A 38 -5.18 -7.86 0.84
CA GLU A 38 -6.50 -8.47 0.69
C GLU A 38 -6.45 -9.76 -0.15
N SER A 39 -5.63 -9.77 -1.21
CA SER A 39 -5.41 -10.96 -2.03
C SER A 39 -4.75 -12.08 -1.22
N ALA A 40 -3.70 -11.75 -0.46
CA ALA A 40 -3.02 -12.72 0.40
C ALA A 40 -3.99 -13.35 1.42
N ARG A 41 -4.84 -12.54 2.06
CA ARG A 41 -5.88 -13.02 3.00
C ARG A 41 -6.92 -13.89 2.32
N THR A 42 -7.33 -13.54 1.11
CA THR A 42 -8.31 -14.33 0.34
C THR A 42 -7.75 -15.70 -0.04
N ILE A 43 -6.52 -15.74 -0.55
CA ILE A 43 -5.82 -16.99 -0.85
C ILE A 43 -5.65 -17.82 0.42
N ALA A 44 -5.23 -17.21 1.53
CA ALA A 44 -5.08 -17.92 2.80
C ALA A 44 -6.39 -18.57 3.25
N ARG A 45 -7.51 -17.85 3.23
CA ARG A 45 -8.83 -18.42 3.56
C ARG A 45 -9.19 -19.60 2.66
N GLN A 46 -8.97 -19.49 1.36
CA GLN A 46 -9.28 -20.57 0.41
C GLN A 46 -8.42 -21.80 0.67
N LEU A 47 -7.12 -21.64 0.88
CA LEU A 47 -6.21 -22.75 1.16
C LEU A 47 -6.59 -23.44 2.48
N LEU A 48 -6.88 -22.67 3.53
CA LEU A 48 -7.33 -23.21 4.81
C LEU A 48 -8.66 -23.95 4.71
N ALA A 49 -9.63 -23.40 3.97
CA ALA A 49 -10.92 -24.06 3.73
C ALA A 49 -10.76 -25.39 2.96
N ASN A 50 -9.74 -25.49 2.12
CA ASN A 50 -9.37 -26.71 1.42
C ASN A 50 -8.51 -27.68 2.26
N GLY A 51 -8.27 -27.39 3.54
CA GLY A 51 -7.50 -28.24 4.45
C GLY A 51 -5.98 -28.20 4.24
N VAL A 52 -5.46 -27.18 3.55
CA VAL A 52 -4.02 -27.01 3.36
C VAL A 52 -3.36 -26.63 4.70
N ASP A 53 -2.23 -27.27 4.99
CA ASP A 53 -1.48 -27.03 6.22
C ASP A 53 -1.06 -25.57 6.38
N ARG A 54 -1.17 -25.06 7.61
CA ARG A 54 -0.87 -23.66 7.94
C ARG A 54 0.54 -23.23 7.56
N ALA A 55 1.54 -24.12 7.65
CA ALA A 55 2.90 -23.81 7.24
C ALA A 55 2.99 -23.52 5.73
N ILE A 56 2.27 -24.30 4.92
CA ILE A 56 2.19 -24.10 3.46
C ILE A 56 1.43 -22.81 3.14
N VAL A 57 0.31 -22.55 3.84
CA VAL A 57 -0.45 -21.30 3.66
C VAL A 57 0.41 -20.07 3.92
N LYS A 58 1.19 -20.06 5.00
CA LYS A 58 2.11 -18.97 5.32
C LYS A 58 3.19 -18.79 4.25
N MET A 59 3.78 -19.89 3.79
CA MET A 59 4.79 -19.86 2.73
C MET A 59 4.22 -19.30 1.41
N SER A 60 2.98 -19.64 1.08
CA SER A 60 2.33 -19.20 -0.18
C SER A 60 1.79 -17.76 -0.12
N THR A 61 1.41 -17.26 1.05
CA THR A 61 0.75 -15.95 1.20
C THR A 61 1.61 -14.88 1.87
N GLY A 62 2.71 -15.27 2.50
CA GLY A 62 3.59 -14.38 3.28
C GLY A 62 3.00 -13.92 4.60
N LEU A 63 1.83 -14.43 5.01
CA LEU A 63 1.17 -14.03 6.25
C LEU A 63 1.85 -14.65 7.48
N SER A 64 1.83 -13.91 8.58
CA SER A 64 2.27 -14.36 9.90
C SER A 64 1.24 -15.26 10.59
N ASP A 65 1.64 -15.98 11.64
CA ASP A 65 0.70 -16.80 12.42
C ASP A 65 -0.43 -15.96 13.03
N ALA A 66 -0.12 -14.75 13.47
CA ALA A 66 -1.10 -13.80 14.02
C ALA A 66 -2.13 -13.41 12.96
N GLU A 67 -1.69 -13.11 11.74
CA GLU A 67 -2.60 -12.79 10.63
C GLU A 67 -3.45 -13.99 10.22
N ILE A 68 -2.88 -15.19 10.19
CA ILE A 68 -3.63 -16.42 9.90
C ILE A 68 -4.68 -16.69 11.00
N ASN A 69 -4.34 -16.49 12.27
CA ASN A 69 -5.29 -16.63 13.38
C ASN A 69 -6.44 -15.64 13.28
N ALA A 70 -6.14 -14.37 12.96
CA ALA A 70 -7.16 -13.34 12.78
C ALA A 70 -8.09 -13.58 11.57
N LEU A 71 -7.79 -14.57 10.71
CA LEU A 71 -8.69 -15.00 9.63
C LEU A 71 -9.61 -16.16 10.04
N MET A 72 -9.33 -16.80 11.18
CA MET A 72 -10.09 -17.94 11.71
C MET A 72 -11.04 -17.56 12.86
N ASP A 73 -10.84 -16.39 13.46
CA ASP A 73 -11.76 -15.75 14.41
C ASP A 73 -13.01 -15.19 13.71
#